data_AF-A0A914XKQ2-F1
#
_entry.id   AF-A0A914XKQ2-F1
#
_cell.length_a   1.000
_cell.length_b   1.000
_cell.length_c   1.000
_cell.angle_alpha   90.00
_cell.angle_beta   90.00
_cell.angle_gamma   90.00
#
_symmetry.space_group_name_H-M   'P 1'
#
loop_
_entity.id
_entity.type
_entity.pdbx_description
1 polymer ?
#
loop_
_entity_poly.entity_id
_entity_poly.type
_entity_poly.pdbx_seq_one_letter_code
_entity_poly.pdbx_strand_id
1 'polypeptide(L)'
;MDSRRVAIVSLFCFGKCPVDVAKLLKAPRLTVYDATKRFKEQGDTFDRPRSGRPRTTIAARVRKIIPSRVQRSLRVSMRKIAKEIDLGGQSV
;
A
#
# COMPACT_ATOMS: atom_id res chain seq x y z
N MET A 1 -4.20 14.05 -8.19
CA MET A 1 -5.66 13.86 -8.34
C MET A 1 -5.91 13.22 -9.68
N ASP A 2 -6.50 12.02 -9.72
CA ASP A 2 -6.82 11.39 -10.99
C ASP A 2 -8.10 12.03 -11.56
N SER A 3 -7.97 12.90 -12.56
CA SER A 3 -9.05 13.75 -13.07
C SER A 3 -10.32 12.98 -13.44
N ARG A 4 -10.21 11.72 -13.89
CA ARG A 4 -11.36 10.90 -14.27
C ARG A 4 -12.17 10.43 -13.06
N ARG A 5 -11.53 10.10 -11.94
CA ARG A 5 -12.22 9.60 -10.74
C ARG A 5 -12.99 10.71 -10.04
N VAL A 6 -12.40 11.90 -10.00
CA VAL A 6 -13.07 13.10 -9.45
C VAL A 6 -14.34 13.40 -10.23
N ALA A 7 -14.29 13.33 -11.57
CA ALA A 7 -15.47 13.52 -12.42
C ALA A 7 -16.57 12.46 -12.19
N ILE A 8 -16.18 11.19 -11.98
CA ILE A 8 -17.13 10.13 -11.66
C ILE A 8 -17.82 10.40 -10.32
N VAL A 9 -17.05 10.76 -9.29
CA VAL A 9 -17.56 11.00 -7.94
C VAL A 9 -18.41 12.27 -7.90
N SER A 10 -18.03 13.34 -8.58
CA SER A 10 -18.85 14.56 -8.64
C SER A 10 -20.21 14.28 -9.27
N LEU A 11 -20.26 13.58 -10.42
CA LEU A 11 -21.52 13.18 -11.06
C LEU A 11 -22.36 12.23 -10.20
N PHE A 12 -21.71 11.35 -9.44
CA PHE A 12 -22.39 10.49 -8.48
C PHE A 12 -23.00 11.30 -7.32
N CYS A 13 -22.29 12.30 -6.78
CA CYS A 13 -22.82 13.21 -5.76
C CYS A 13 -23.97 14.08 -6.30
N PHE A 14 -23.97 14.42 -7.58
CA PHE A 14 -25.11 15.05 -8.25
C PHE A 14 -26.31 14.10 -8.48
N GLY A 15 -26.24 12.84 -8.04
CA GLY A 15 -27.34 11.88 -8.09
C GLY A 15 -27.52 11.19 -9.44
N LYS A 16 -26.54 11.25 -10.35
CA LYS A 16 -26.62 10.54 -11.64
C LYS A 16 -26.44 9.03 -11.44
N CYS A 17 -27.18 8.25 -12.21
CA CYS A 17 -27.04 6.79 -12.20
C CYS A 17 -25.67 6.37 -12.76
N PRO A 18 -24.98 5.36 -12.19
CA PRO A 18 -23.66 4.91 -12.65
C PRO A 18 -23.61 4.52 -14.14
N VAL A 19 -24.71 4.02 -14.69
CA VAL A 19 -24.83 3.69 -16.11
C VAL A 19 -24.76 4.93 -16.99
N ASP A 20 -25.40 6.02 -16.57
CA ASP A 20 -25.40 7.28 -17.30
C ASP A 20 -24.05 7.99 -17.19
N VAL A 21 -23.42 7.90 -16.01
CA VAL A 21 -22.05 8.38 -15.80
C VAL A 21 -21.07 7.66 -16.72
N ALA A 22 -21.20 6.33 -16.88
CA ALA A 22 -20.36 5.56 -17.80
C ALA A 22 -20.54 5.98 -19.26
N LYS A 23 -21.78 6.23 -19.69
CA LYS A 23 -22.08 6.73 -21.05
C LYS A 23 -21.52 8.13 -21.26
N LEU A 24 -21.72 9.03 -20.30
CA LEU A 24 -21.33 10.44 -20.38
C LEU A 24 -19.80 10.62 -20.40
N LEU A 25 -19.09 9.88 -19.54
CA LEU A 25 -17.62 9.92 -19.47
C LEU A 25 -16.93 8.95 -20.45
N LYS A 26 -17.69 8.18 -21.23
CA LYS A 26 -17.19 7.09 -22.09
C LYS A 26 -16.21 6.18 -21.34
N ALA A 27 -16.52 5.89 -20.07
CA ALA A 27 -15.69 5.09 -19.20
C ALA A 27 -16.26 3.66 -19.07
N PRO A 28 -15.43 2.64 -18.84
CA PRO A 28 -15.92 1.30 -18.58
C PRO A 28 -16.84 1.28 -17.36
N ARG A 29 -17.98 0.58 -17.47
CA ARG A 29 -18.98 0.47 -16.39
C ARG A 29 -18.36 -0.04 -15.09
N LEU A 30 -17.44 -0.99 -15.19
CA LEU A 30 -16.71 -1.55 -14.06
C LEU A 30 -15.90 -0.46 -13.33
N THR A 31 -15.21 0.41 -14.06
CA THR A 31 -14.44 1.52 -13.49
C THR A 31 -15.31 2.50 -12.73
N VAL A 32 -16.50 2.83 -13.27
CA VAL A 32 -17.48 3.70 -12.59
C VAL A 32 -18.02 3.01 -11.32
N TYR A 33 -18.35 1.72 -11.41
CA TYR A 33 -18.81 0.95 -10.26
C TYR A 33 -17.75 0.89 -9.15
N ASP A 34 -16.50 0.55 -9.49
CA ASP A 34 -15.41 0.47 -8.52
C ASP A 34 -15.08 1.83 -7.89
N ALA A 35 -15.19 2.93 -8.65
CA ALA A 35 -14.97 4.27 -8.15
C ALA A 35 -16.09 4.68 -7.17
N THR A 36 -17.35 4.46 -7.54
CA THR A 36 -18.51 4.78 -6.67
C THR A 36 -18.55 3.91 -5.42
N LYS A 37 -18.26 2.61 -5.54
CA LYS A 37 -18.15 1.70 -4.40
C LYS A 37 -17.05 2.14 -3.44
N ARG A 38 -15.85 2.43 -3.96
CA ARG A 38 -14.73 2.92 -3.13
C ARG A 38 -15.03 4.25 -2.44
N PHE A 39 -15.69 5.17 -3.15
CA PHE A 39 -16.10 6.44 -2.55
C PHE A 39 -17.08 6.23 -1.38
N LYS A 40 -18.01 5.27 -1.49
CA LYS A 40 -18.90 4.91 -0.37
C LYS A 40 -18.17 4.28 0.82
N GLU A 41 -17.11 3.50 0.57
CA GLU A 41 -16.35 2.80 1.61
C GLU A 41 -15.34 3.70 2.34
N GLN A 42 -14.64 4.59 1.61
CA GLN A 42 -13.54 5.40 2.15
C GLN A 42 -13.90 6.89 2.33
N GLY A 43 -14.94 7.38 1.65
CA GLY A 43 -15.29 8.81 1.64
C GLY A 43 -14.33 9.67 0.82
N ASP A 44 -13.40 9.06 0.10
CA ASP A 44 -12.28 9.73 -0.54
C ASP A 44 -12.15 9.35 -2.02
N THR A 45 -11.57 10.26 -2.80
CA THR A 45 -11.31 10.12 -4.23
C THR A 45 -9.88 9.70 -4.55
N PHE A 46 -8.99 9.72 -3.54
CA PHE A 46 -7.61 9.27 -3.69
C PHE A 46 -7.51 7.75 -3.93
N ASP A 47 -6.44 7.35 -4.62
CA ASP A 47 -6.12 5.94 -4.76
C ASP A 47 -5.64 5.37 -3.44
N ARG A 48 -6.12 4.15 -3.13
CA ARG A 48 -5.62 3.40 -1.98
C ARG A 48 -4.13 3.14 -2.16
N PRO A 49 -3.29 3.38 -1.14
CA PRO A 49 -1.90 2.97 -1.20
C PRO A 49 -1.85 1.47 -1.46
N ARG A 50 -1.05 1.06 -2.46
CA ARG A 50 -0.89 -0.36 -2.78
C ARG A 50 -0.38 -1.08 -1.55
N SER A 51 -1.03 -2.18 -1.18
CA SER A 51 -0.50 -3.09 -0.18
C SER A 51 0.76 -3.73 -0.76
N GLY A 52 1.93 -3.23 -0.36
CA GLY A 52 3.19 -3.88 -0.63
C GLY A 52 3.30 -5.18 0.17
N ARG A 53 4.19 -6.09 -0.26
CA ARG A 53 4.55 -7.25 0.56
C ARG A 53 5.09 -6.74 1.89
N PRO A 54 4.56 -7.17 3.05
CA PRO A 54 5.18 -6.85 4.32
C PRO A 54 6.60 -7.42 4.28
N ARG A 55 7.61 -6.57 4.48
CA ARG A 55 8.95 -7.05 4.82
C ARG A 55 8.79 -7.73 6.18
N THR A 56 8.69 -9.05 6.14
CA THR A 56 8.64 -10.04 7.23
C THR A 56 8.65 -9.44 8.64
N THR A 57 7.67 -9.81 9.47
CA THR A 57 7.51 -9.45 10.90
C THR A 57 8.80 -9.58 11.74
N ILE A 58 9.75 -10.42 11.31
CA ILE A 58 11.13 -10.53 11.82
C ILE A 58 11.88 -9.19 11.82
N ALA A 59 11.62 -8.32 10.84
CA ALA A 59 12.34 -7.06 10.64
C ALA A 59 12.26 -6.10 11.82
N ALA A 60 11.16 -6.06 12.59
CA ALA A 60 11.05 -5.16 13.74
C ALA A 60 12.00 -5.55 14.89
N ARG A 61 12.06 -6.85 15.21
CA ARG A 61 12.98 -7.40 16.21
C ARG A 61 14.43 -7.26 15.75
N VAL A 62 14.70 -7.64 14.50
CA VAL A 62 16.04 -7.60 13.89
C VAL A 62 16.58 -6.18 13.76
N ARG A 63 15.73 -5.21 13.39
CA ARG A 63 16.11 -3.79 13.28
C ARG A 63 16.59 -3.18 14.60
N LYS A 64 16.11 -3.68 15.75
CA LYS A 64 16.61 -3.25 17.07
C LYS A 64 17.91 -3.97 17.46
N ILE A 65 18.00 -5.27 17.18
CA ILE A 65 19.12 -6.10 17.64
C ILE A 65 20.40 -5.80 16.85
N ILE A 66 20.33 -5.66 15.52
CA ILE A 66 21.54 -5.47 14.69
C ILE A 66 22.33 -4.21 15.09
N PRO A 67 21.73 -2.99 15.14
CA PRO A 67 22.49 -1.80 15.50
C PRO A 67 23.11 -1.93 16.89
N SER A 68 22.38 -2.53 17.84
CA SER A 68 22.88 -2.75 19.19
C SER A 68 24.06 -3.72 19.25
N ARG A 69 24.18 -4.69 18.33
CA ARG A 69 25.32 -5.62 18.28
C ARG A 69 26.52 -5.02 17.56
N VAL A 70 26.28 -4.31 16.46
CA VAL A 70 27.33 -3.56 15.75
C VAL A 70 27.93 -2.49 16.66
N GLN A 71 27.12 -1.79 17.45
CA GLN A 71 27.60 -0.78 18.39
C GLN A 71 28.39 -1.39 19.56
N ARG A 72 27.98 -2.55 20.09
CA ARG A 72 28.72 -3.25 21.16
C ARG A 72 30.07 -3.79 20.70
N SER A 73 30.18 -4.16 19.43
CA SER A 73 31.44 -4.61 18.85
C SER A 73 31.49 -4.29 17.35
N LEU A 74 32.32 -3.30 17.01
CA LEU A 74 32.52 -2.85 15.63
C LEU A 74 33.25 -3.87 14.75
N ARG A 75 33.80 -4.93 15.34
CA ARG A 75 34.61 -5.96 14.64
C ARG A 75 33.80 -7.21 14.23
N VAL A 76 32.51 -7.26 14.52
CA VAL A 76 31.68 -8.45 14.22
C VAL A 76 31.15 -8.37 12.80
N SER A 77 31.29 -9.46 12.04
CA SER A 77 30.73 -9.54 10.69
C SER A 77 29.21 -9.69 10.73
N MET A 78 28.52 -9.11 9.74
CA MET A 78 27.07 -9.23 9.59
C MET A 78 26.59 -10.69 9.49
N ARG A 79 27.40 -11.57 8.88
CA ARG A 79 27.10 -13.01 8.75
C ARG A 79 27.07 -13.71 10.11
N LYS A 80 27.95 -13.32 11.03
CA LYS A 80 27.98 -13.87 12.40
C LYS A 80 26.75 -13.41 13.18
N ILE A 81 26.41 -12.12 13.09
CA ILE A 81 25.18 -11.56 13.70
C ILE A 81 23.92 -12.26 13.17
N ALA A 82 23.85 -12.50 11.85
CA ALA A 82 22.73 -13.21 11.23
C ALA A 82 22.59 -14.65 11.75
N LYS A 83 23.70 -15.39 11.86
CA LYS A 83 23.71 -16.76 12.41
C LYS A 83 23.26 -16.79 13.88
N GLU A 84 23.67 -15.82 14.69
CA GLU A 84 23.26 -15.72 16.10
C GLU A 84 21.80 -15.28 16.30
N ILE A 85 21.18 -14.62 15.31
CA ILE A 85 19.77 -14.20 15.35
C ILE A 85 18.89 -15.21 14.58
N ASP A 86 19.47 -16.32 14.13
CA ASP A 86 18.84 -17.36 13.31
C ASP A 86 18.11 -16.80 12.08
N LEU A 87 18.75 -15.83 11.42
CA LEU A 87 18.30 -15.30 10.14
C LEU A 87 18.85 -16.23 9.04
N GLY A 88 18.24 -17.39 8.91
CA GLY A 88 18.62 -18.41 7.93
C GLY A 88 18.71 -17.84 6.51
N GLY A 89 19.92 -17.56 6.04
CA GLY A 89 20.25 -17.14 4.66
C GLY A 89 19.57 -15.87 4.13
N GLN A 90 18.78 -15.17 4.95
CA GLN A 90 18.04 -13.99 4.51
C GLN A 90 18.98 -12.78 4.39
N SER A 91 18.75 -11.96 3.37
CA SER A 91 19.44 -10.69 3.19
C SER A 91 19.14 -9.75 4.36
N VAL A 92 20.19 -9.34 5.06
CA VAL A 92 20.17 -8.44 6.22
C VAL A 92 20.47 -7.02 5.80
#